data_AF-A0A2N1Z8D1-F1
#
_entry.id   AF-A0A2N1Z8D1-F1
#
_cell.length_a   1.000
_cell.length_b   1.000
_cell.length_c   1.000
_cell.angle_alpha   90.00
_cell.angle_beta   90.00
_cell.angle_gamma   90.00
#
_symmetry.space_group_name_H-M   'P 1'
#
loop_
_entity.id
_entity.type
_entity.pdbx_description
1 polymer ?
#
loop_
_entity_poly.entity_id
_entity_poly.type
_entity_poly.pdbx_seq_one_letter_code
_entity_poly.pdbx_strand_id
1 'polypeptide(L)'
;MKYTIASVGIVISLLMAGCSSPEDKFRGEFVSGCMQGGADRRICSCAFERLNERYGTEALERMSRRSMPTQEFMEAAMMAGLQCSEM
;
A
#
# COMPACT_ATOMS: atom_id res chain seq x y z
N MET A 1 -33.73 37.12 -32.89
CA MET A 1 -33.54 36.81 -31.46
C MET A 1 -34.38 35.59 -31.12
N LYS A 2 -33.71 34.46 -30.86
CA LYS A 2 -34.31 33.17 -30.53
C LYS A 2 -33.38 32.56 -29.50
N TYR A 3 -33.74 32.70 -28.23
CA TYR A 3 -32.99 32.18 -27.10
C TYR A 3 -33.21 30.67 -27.04
N THR A 4 -32.36 29.91 -27.73
CA THR A 4 -32.33 28.46 -27.60
C THR A 4 -31.61 28.14 -26.30
N ILE A 5 -32.41 27.90 -25.26
CA ILE A 5 -31.98 27.37 -23.97
C ILE A 5 -31.44 25.96 -24.24
N ALA A 6 -30.11 25.84 -24.33
CA ALA A 6 -29.43 24.56 -24.51
C ALA A 6 -28.43 24.37 -23.36
N SER A 7 -28.81 23.46 -22.47
CA SER A 7 -27.94 22.57 -21.68
C SER A 7 -26.84 23.19 -20.82
N VAL A 8 -27.13 23.20 -19.51
CA VAL A 8 -26.19 22.93 -18.42
C VAL A 8 -25.13 21.90 -18.82
N GLY A 9 -23.87 22.18 -18.52
CA GLY A 9 -22.79 21.21 -18.69
C GLY A 9 -21.43 21.77 -18.31
N ILE A 10 -21.25 22.11 -17.03
CA ILE A 10 -19.92 22.30 -16.42
C ILE A 10 -19.16 20.98 -16.60
N VAL A 11 -18.25 20.92 -17.56
CA VAL A 11 -17.29 19.81 -17.68
C VAL A 11 -16.04 20.23 -16.91
N ILE A 12 -16.13 20.16 -15.58
CA ILE A 12 -14.93 20.01 -14.75
C ILE A 12 -14.55 18.54 -14.93
N SER A 13 -13.72 18.27 -15.93
CA SER A 13 -13.02 16.99 -16.03
C SER A 13 -12.12 16.90 -14.81
N LEU A 14 -12.62 16.24 -13.76
CA LEU A 14 -11.84 15.82 -12.62
C LEU A 14 -10.68 14.98 -13.16
N LEU A 15 -9.51 15.62 -13.26
CA LEU A 15 -8.25 14.92 -13.17
C LEU A 15 -8.17 14.36 -11.74
N MET A 16 -8.94 13.29 -11.48
CA MET A 16 -8.55 12.28 -10.50
C MET A 16 -7.31 11.57 -11.08
N ALA A 17 -6.20 12.31 -11.21
CA ALA A 17 -4.91 11.69 -11.02
C ALA A 17 -5.00 11.14 -9.60
N GLY A 18 -5.22 9.83 -9.48
CA GLY A 18 -5.44 9.19 -8.19
C GLY A 18 -4.34 9.63 -7.24
N CYS A 19 -4.70 10.44 -6.24
CA CYS A 19 -3.83 10.72 -5.11
C CYS A 19 -3.63 9.37 -4.41
N SER A 20 -2.69 8.56 -4.89
CA SER A 20 -2.11 7.51 -4.08
C SER A 20 -1.52 8.21 -2.89
N SER A 21 -2.08 7.96 -1.71
CA SER A 21 -1.49 8.49 -0.48
C SER A 21 -0.06 7.96 -0.38
N PRO A 22 0.86 8.69 0.28
CA PRO A 22 2.20 8.17 0.55
C PRO A 22 2.18 6.77 1.18
N GLU A 23 1.18 6.50 2.02
CA GLU A 23 0.94 5.19 2.63
C GLU A 23 0.61 4.09 1.62
N ASP A 24 -0.25 4.38 0.63
CA ASP A 24 -0.58 3.44 -0.45
C ASP A 24 0.63 3.11 -1.31
N LYS A 25 1.49 4.12 -1.54
CA LYS A 25 2.74 3.94 -2.29
C LYS A 25 3.69 3.01 -1.54
N PHE A 26 3.91 3.26 -0.24
CA PHE A 26 4.78 2.43 0.58
C PHE A 26 4.27 0.98 0.68
N ARG A 27 2.95 0.79 0.87
CA ARG A 27 2.31 -0.54 0.82
C ARG A 27 2.59 -1.24 -0.50
N GLY A 28 2.42 -0.53 -1.61
CA GLY A 28 2.68 -1.05 -2.95
C GLY A 28 4.13 -1.52 -3.12
N GLU A 29 5.10 -0.72 -2.68
CA GLU A 29 6.52 -1.06 -2.71
C GLU A 29 6.85 -2.28 -1.83
N PHE A 30 6.31 -2.34 -0.61
CA PHE A 30 6.47 -3.49 0.27
C PHE A 30 5.92 -4.78 -0.36
N VAL A 31 4.68 -4.74 -0.84
CA VAL A 31 4.03 -5.91 -1.45
C VAL A 31 4.79 -6.36 -2.69
N SER A 32 5.23 -5.43 -3.52
CA SER A 32 6.05 -5.73 -4.70
C SER A 32 7.39 -6.38 -4.33
N GLY A 33 8.08 -5.88 -3.29
CA GLY A 33 9.31 -6.48 -2.79
C GLY A 33 9.10 -7.89 -2.25
N CYS A 34 8.03 -8.12 -1.48
CA CYS A 34 7.67 -9.43 -0.99
C CYS A 34 7.36 -10.42 -2.14
N MET A 35 6.64 -9.98 -3.17
CA MET A 35 6.35 -10.82 -4.33
C MET A 35 7.61 -11.19 -5.12
N GLN A 36 8.57 -10.26 -5.25
CA GLN A 36 9.88 -10.58 -5.84
C GLN A 36 10.66 -11.62 -5.02
N GLY A 37 10.38 -11.73 -3.72
CA GLY A 37 10.86 -12.80 -2.84
C GLY A 37 10.18 -14.17 -3.05
N GLY A 38 9.18 -14.26 -3.93
CA GLY A 38 8.54 -15.51 -4.34
C GLY A 38 7.19 -15.83 -3.66
N ALA A 39 6.68 -14.95 -2.80
CA ALA A 39 5.36 -15.12 -2.18
C ALA A 39 4.23 -14.57 -3.06
N ASP A 40 3.02 -15.14 -2.92
CA ASP A 40 1.84 -14.64 -3.64
C ASP A 40 1.40 -13.26 -3.11
N ARG A 41 0.76 -12.46 -3.99
CA ARG A 41 0.25 -11.14 -3.66
C ARG A 41 -0.67 -11.15 -2.43
N ARG A 42 -1.51 -12.18 -2.25
CA ARG A 42 -2.40 -12.29 -1.08
C ARG A 42 -1.60 -12.40 0.21
N ILE A 43 -0.60 -13.27 0.24
CA ILE A 43 0.28 -13.49 1.39
C ILE A 43 1.03 -12.19 1.70
N CYS A 44 1.61 -11.54 0.69
CA CYS A 44 2.33 -10.28 0.86
C CYS A 44 1.45 -9.13 1.38
N SER A 45 0.21 -9.04 0.89
CA SER A 45 -0.74 -8.02 1.34
C SER A 45 -1.15 -8.27 2.80
N CYS A 46 -1.43 -9.52 3.16
CA CYS A 46 -1.73 -9.91 4.54
C CYS A 46 -0.53 -9.64 5.48
N ALA A 47 0.69 -10.00 5.07
CA ALA A 47 1.88 -9.79 5.88
C ALA A 47 2.12 -8.29 6.13
N PHE A 48 1.91 -7.44 5.12
CA PHE A 48 1.94 -6.00 5.30
C PHE A 48 0.91 -5.53 6.32
N GLU A 49 -0.34 -5.98 6.20
CA GLU A 49 -1.43 -5.60 7.12
C GLU A 49 -1.08 -5.97 8.56
N ARG A 50 -0.58 -7.18 8.82
CA ARG A 50 -0.14 -7.62 10.16
C ARG A 50 1.00 -6.76 10.73
N LEU A 51 2.00 -6.46 9.91
CA LEU A 51 3.10 -5.60 10.33
C LEU A 51 2.63 -4.15 10.57
N ASN A 52 1.70 -3.67 9.74
CA ASN A 52 1.16 -2.33 9.83
C ASN A 52 0.27 -2.15 11.07
N GLU A 53 -0.53 -3.16 11.41
CA GLU A 53 -1.30 -3.22 12.65
C GLU A 53 -0.39 -3.11 13.89
N ARG A 54 0.80 -3.73 13.85
CA ARG A 54 1.74 -3.75 14.97
C ARG A 54 2.57 -2.47 15.11
N TYR A 55 3.08 -1.94 14.00
CA TYR A 55 4.08 -0.87 14.01
C TYR A 55 3.56 0.47 13.47
N GLY A 56 2.55 0.44 12.60
CA GLY A 56 2.07 1.60 11.85
C GLY A 56 2.93 1.95 10.63
N THR A 57 2.32 2.60 9.64
CA THR A 57 2.92 2.84 8.32
C THR A 57 4.23 3.63 8.43
N GLU A 58 4.23 4.72 9.21
CA GLU A 58 5.39 5.59 9.34
C GLU A 58 6.58 4.90 10.01
N ALA A 59 6.34 4.00 10.97
CA ALA A 59 7.42 3.23 11.60
C ALA A 59 8.02 2.22 10.62
N LEU A 60 7.17 1.50 9.87
CA LEU A 60 7.62 0.57 8.83
C LEU A 60 8.43 1.26 7.74
N GLU A 61 8.01 2.44 7.31
CA GLU A 61 8.72 3.24 6.31
C GLU A 61 10.08 3.74 6.84
N ARG A 62 10.16 4.13 8.11
CA ARG A 62 11.46 4.47 8.74
C ARG A 62 12.37 3.25 8.87
N MET A 63 11.81 2.07 9.08
CA MET A 63 12.58 0.83 9.21
C MET A 63 13.08 0.33 7.85
N SER A 64 12.30 0.49 6.77
CA SER A 64 12.72 0.11 5.41
C SER A 64 13.92 0.92 4.90
N ARG A 65 14.10 2.14 5.40
CA ARG A 65 15.26 3.00 5.11
C ARG A 65 16.56 2.57 5.79
N ARG A 66 16.50 1.64 6.75
CA ARG A 66 17.70 1.16 7.44
C ARG A 66 18.42 0.12 6.58
N SER A 67 19.75 0.15 6.61
CA SER A 67 20.59 -0.80 5.86
C SER A 67 20.43 -2.24 6.37
N MET A 68 20.09 -2.42 7.66
CA MET A 68 19.78 -3.73 8.23
C MET A 68 18.52 -3.65 9.12
N PRO A 69 17.59 -4.60 8.98
CA PRO A 69 16.45 -4.73 9.89
C PRO A 69 16.89 -5.18 11.29
N THR A 70 16.10 -4.87 12.31
CA THR A 70 16.33 -5.39 13.67
C THR A 70 15.93 -6.87 13.74
N GLN A 71 16.47 -7.60 14.71
CA GLN A 71 16.10 -9.00 14.92
C GLN A 71 14.61 -9.17 15.22
N GLU A 72 14.05 -8.30 16.08
CA GLU A 72 12.62 -8.30 16.38
C GLU A 72 11.76 -8.12 15.12
N PHE A 73 12.17 -7.22 14.22
CA PHE A 73 11.43 -6.98 12.98
C PHE A 73 11.49 -8.18 12.04
N MET A 74 12.66 -8.80 11.91
CA MET A 74 12.81 -10.01 11.09
C MET A 74 11.93 -11.14 11.61
N GLU A 75 11.88 -11.34 12.93
CA GLU A 75 11.03 -12.34 13.56
C GLU A 75 9.54 -12.03 13.34
N ALA A 76 9.12 -10.77 13.55
CA ALA A 76 7.75 -10.33 13.30
C ALA A 76 7.35 -10.51 11.82
N ALA A 77 8.23 -10.18 10.87
CA ALA A 77 7.99 -10.35 9.45
C ALA A 77 7.88 -11.82 9.05
N MET A 78 8.73 -12.68 9.62
CA MET A 78 8.66 -14.13 9.41
C MET A 78 7.35 -14.70 9.96
N MET A 79 6.98 -14.35 11.19
CA MET A 79 5.71 -14.80 11.79
C MET A 79 4.50 -14.32 11.00
N ALA A 80 4.50 -13.06 10.54
CA ALA A 80 3.43 -12.54 9.68
C ALA A 80 3.33 -13.34 8.37
N GLY A 81 4.47 -13.66 7.75
CA GLY A 81 4.51 -14.52 6.56
C GLY A 81 3.90 -15.91 6.80
N LEU A 82 4.26 -16.56 7.90
CA LEU A 82 3.72 -17.87 8.28
C LEU A 82 2.20 -17.81 8.50
N GLN A 83 1.73 -16.86 9.31
CA GLN A 83 0.29 -16.67 9.59
C GLN A 83 -0.52 -16.42 8.32
N CYS A 84 0.06 -15.74 7.33
CA CYS A 84 -0.60 -15.42 6.07
C CYS A 84 -0.47 -16.52 5.01
N SER A 85 0.45 -17.47 5.18
CA SER A 85 0.63 -18.61 4.26
C SER A 85 -0.42 -19.70 4.45
N GLU A 86 -1.09 -19.73 5.59
CA GLU A 86 -2.17 -20.67 5.92
C GLU A 86 -3.55 -20.24 5.35
N MET A 87 -3.59 -19.25 4.43
CA MET A 87 -4.80 -18.58 3.92
C MET A 87 -5.21 -18.94 2.47
#